data_AF-A0A952EWR6-F1
#
_entry.id   AF-A0A952EWR6-F1
#
_cell.length_a   1.000
_cell.length_b   1.000
_cell.length_c   1.000
_cell.angle_alpha   90.00
_cell.angle_beta   90.00
_cell.angle_gamma   90.00
#
_symmetry.space_group_name_H-M   'P 1'
#
loop_
_entity.id
_entity.type
_entity.pdbx_description
1 polymer ?
#
loop_
_entity_poly.entity_id
_entity_poly.type
_entity_poly.pdbx_seq_one_letter_code
_entity_poly.pdbx_strand_id
1 'polypeptide(L)'
;MVAQVRRFNRTVTQRIGVLNENFLASDRSLGQNRLLWEIGAEGCDIRSLRERLDLDSGYLSRLLRALEAGGFVVVEPSPSDGRIRIARLTEAGLRELAALDRRSDDAAAAILQPLNDRQRTRLVTAMAEVERLLIASTVEVRVCDPRHRDARFCLQTYYSELAVRFPGGYNPDVSPVADAEMTAPAGLLLVASLHGEPVGCGALIFYPDDVGLVKRMW
;
A
#
# COMPACT_ATOMS: atom_id res chain seq x y z
N MET A 1 2.67 26.29 7.49
CA MET A 1 2.36 24.85 7.31
C MET A 1 3.48 24.09 6.61
N VAL A 2 3.86 24.38 5.36
CA VAL A 2 4.93 23.66 4.63
C VAL A 2 6.27 23.60 5.38
N ALA A 3 6.69 24.69 6.03
CA ALA A 3 7.93 24.71 6.82
C ALA A 3 7.94 23.71 7.99
N GLN A 4 6.77 23.47 8.61
CA GLN A 4 6.62 22.50 9.69
C GLN A 4 6.76 21.07 9.17
N VAL A 5 6.15 20.74 8.02
CA VAL A 5 6.32 19.43 7.35
C VAL A 5 7.79 19.20 7.00
N ARG A 6 8.46 20.19 6.41
CA ARG A 6 9.90 20.08 6.08
C ARG A 6 10.78 19.88 7.33
N ARG A 7 10.46 20.54 8.45
CA ARG A 7 11.17 20.36 9.72
C ARG A 7 10.94 18.96 10.29
N PHE A 8 9.69 18.51 10.31
CA PHE A 8 9.32 17.16 10.74
C PHE A 8 10.09 16.10 9.94
N ASN A 9 10.05 16.18 8.60
CA ASN A 9 10.75 15.21 7.73
C ASN A 9 12.25 15.17 8.04
N ARG A 10 12.92 16.32 8.19
CA ARG A 10 14.35 16.35 8.55
C ARG A 10 14.62 15.70 9.91
N THR A 11 13.80 15.97 10.92
CA THR A 11 13.95 15.37 12.25
C THR A 11 13.74 13.86 12.21
N VAL A 12 12.72 13.39 11.49
CA VAL A 12 12.45 11.96 11.32
C VAL A 12 13.62 11.29 10.61
N THR A 13 14.02 11.77 9.43
CA THR A 13 15.13 11.21 8.65
C THR A 13 16.45 11.15 9.45
N GLN A 14 16.73 12.18 10.25
CA GLN A 14 17.89 12.18 11.15
C GLN A 14 17.75 11.12 12.25
N ARG A 15 16.58 10.99 12.87
CA ARG A 15 16.37 10.08 14.00
C ARG A 15 16.34 8.61 13.60
N ILE A 16 15.83 8.29 12.42
CA ILE A 16 15.79 6.92 11.88
C ILE A 16 17.12 6.50 11.20
N GLY A 17 18.11 7.39 11.14
CA GLY A 17 19.44 7.06 10.62
C GLY A 17 19.48 6.76 9.12
N VAL A 18 18.51 7.25 8.33
CA VAL A 18 18.44 7.02 6.87
C VAL A 18 19.64 7.60 6.12
N LEU A 19 20.33 8.59 6.69
CA LEU A 19 21.51 9.23 6.10
C LEU A 19 22.83 8.54 6.47
N ASN A 20 22.80 7.48 7.28
CA ASN A 20 24.01 6.70 7.55
C ASN A 20 24.36 5.89 6.31
N GLU A 21 25.65 5.87 5.92
CA GLU A 21 26.15 5.12 4.75
C GLU A 21 25.69 3.65 4.76
N ASN A 22 25.54 3.09 5.96
CA ASN A 22 24.98 1.76 6.23
C ASN A 22 23.66 1.89 7.00
N PHE A 23 22.53 1.86 6.29
CA PHE A 23 21.20 1.88 6.92
C PHE A 23 21.04 0.68 7.86
N LEU A 24 20.71 0.93 9.12
CA LEU A 24 20.64 -0.08 10.19
C LEU A 24 21.92 -0.95 10.28
N ALA A 25 23.10 -0.34 10.07
CA ALA A 25 24.40 -1.05 10.08
C ALA A 25 24.44 -2.25 9.12
N SER A 26 23.70 -2.17 8.01
CA SER A 26 23.74 -3.15 6.92
C SER A 26 24.72 -2.69 5.84
N ASP A 27 25.44 -3.61 5.22
CA ASP A 27 26.33 -3.33 4.07
C ASP A 27 25.55 -3.03 2.76
N ARG A 28 24.29 -2.60 2.91
CA ARG A 28 23.32 -2.39 1.83
C ARG A 28 22.67 -1.03 1.96
N SER A 29 22.31 -0.49 0.81
CA SER A 29 21.54 0.75 0.71
C SER A 29 20.14 0.59 1.33
N LEU A 30 19.53 1.72 1.73
CA LEU A 30 18.14 1.76 2.17
C LEU A 30 17.19 1.10 1.16
N GLY A 31 17.39 1.33 -0.14
CA GLY A 31 16.55 0.75 -1.20
C GLY A 31 16.61 -0.77 -1.24
N GLN A 32 17.81 -1.35 -1.06
CA GLN A 32 17.98 -2.81 -1.00
C GLN A 32 17.32 -3.40 0.24
N ASN A 33 17.53 -2.79 1.41
CA ASN A 33 16.90 -3.26 2.65
C ASN A 33 15.37 -3.13 2.59
N ARG A 34 14.85 -2.04 2.03
CA ARG A 34 13.42 -1.86 1.81
C ARG A 34 12.86 -2.94 0.88
N LEU A 35 13.58 -3.29 -0.18
CA LEU A 35 13.15 -4.31 -1.12
C LEU A 35 13.11 -5.71 -0.48
N LEU A 36 14.05 -6.05 0.42
CA LEU A 36 14.00 -7.30 1.19
C LEU A 36 12.74 -7.38 2.07
N TRP A 37 12.39 -6.28 2.75
CA TRP A 37 11.14 -6.20 3.54
C TRP A 37 9.90 -6.42 2.69
N GLU A 38 9.79 -5.73 1.55
CA GLU A 38 8.59 -5.82 0.73
C GLU A 38 8.43 -7.17 0.01
N ILE A 39 9.53 -7.85 -0.32
CA ILE A 39 9.47 -9.20 -0.89
C ILE A 39 8.87 -10.17 0.14
N GLY A 40 9.27 -10.05 1.41
CA GLY A 40 8.77 -10.88 2.49
C GLY A 40 9.07 -12.37 2.32
N ALA A 41 8.61 -13.18 3.28
CA ALA A 41 8.89 -14.62 3.28
C ALA A 41 8.15 -15.39 2.16
N GLU A 42 7.00 -14.90 1.73
CA GLU A 42 6.14 -15.53 0.71
C GLU A 42 6.59 -15.20 -0.73
N GLY A 43 7.46 -14.21 -0.88
CA GLY A 43 7.80 -13.61 -2.16
C GLY A 43 6.77 -12.61 -2.63
N CYS A 44 7.12 -11.84 -3.66
CA CYS A 44 6.23 -10.83 -4.22
C CYS A 44 6.44 -10.72 -5.74
N ASP A 45 5.37 -10.46 -6.48
CA ASP A 45 5.51 -10.18 -7.89
C ASP A 45 6.17 -8.81 -8.12
N ILE A 46 6.98 -8.73 -9.17
CA ILE A 46 7.79 -7.53 -9.46
C ILE A 46 6.90 -6.31 -9.74
N ARG A 47 5.71 -6.52 -10.31
CA ARG A 47 4.81 -5.43 -10.66
C ARG A 47 4.25 -4.77 -9.39
N SER A 48 3.77 -5.56 -8.44
CA SER A 48 3.27 -5.05 -7.15
C SER A 48 4.39 -4.42 -6.33
N LEU A 49 5.62 -4.97 -6.36
CA LEU A 49 6.78 -4.31 -5.74
C LEU A 49 7.03 -2.92 -6.32
N ARG A 50 6.98 -2.79 -7.65
CA ARG A 50 7.18 -1.52 -8.35
C ARG A 50 6.10 -0.50 -7.98
N GLU A 51 4.84 -0.93 -8.00
CA GLU A 51 3.66 -0.11 -7.73
C GLU A 51 3.66 0.36 -6.26
N ARG A 52 3.83 -0.57 -5.31
CA ARG A 52 3.86 -0.28 -3.86
C ARG A 52 5.03 0.60 -3.42
N LEU A 53 6.20 0.44 -4.03
CA LEU A 53 7.39 1.24 -3.69
C LEU A 53 7.53 2.52 -4.53
N ASP A 54 6.62 2.75 -5.48
CA ASP A 54 6.66 3.87 -6.43
C ASP A 54 8.05 4.03 -7.11
N LEU A 55 8.64 2.90 -7.53
CA LEU A 55 9.97 2.89 -8.17
C LEU A 55 9.84 2.78 -9.69
N ASP A 56 10.76 3.43 -10.41
CA ASP A 56 10.90 3.18 -11.83
C ASP A 56 11.46 1.77 -12.10
N SER A 57 11.11 1.21 -13.27
CA SER A 57 11.52 -0.14 -13.66
C SER A 57 13.04 -0.31 -13.71
N GLY A 58 13.78 0.73 -14.08
CA GLY A 58 15.24 0.70 -14.16
C GLY A 58 15.87 0.62 -12.78
N TYR A 59 15.38 1.42 -11.82
CA TYR A 59 15.86 1.40 -10.46
C TYR A 59 15.52 0.10 -9.73
N LEU A 60 14.27 -0.38 -9.83
CA LEU A 60 13.89 -1.67 -9.24
C LEU A 60 14.76 -2.82 -9.80
N SER A 61 15.00 -2.82 -11.11
CA SER A 61 15.86 -3.83 -11.75
C SER A 61 17.30 -3.78 -11.23
N ARG A 62 17.85 -2.58 -10.98
CA ARG A 62 19.18 -2.43 -10.37
C ARG A 62 19.23 -2.96 -8.95
N LEU A 63 18.21 -2.68 -8.14
CA LEU A 63 18.12 -3.19 -6.76
C LEU A 63 18.01 -4.73 -6.75
N LEU A 64 17.13 -5.31 -7.57
CA LEU A 64 16.97 -6.76 -7.68
C LEU A 64 18.28 -7.44 -8.11
N ARG A 65 18.95 -6.94 -9.16
CA ARG A 65 20.22 -7.50 -9.61
C ARG A 65 21.31 -7.45 -8.54
N ALA A 66 21.36 -6.37 -7.76
CA ALA A 66 22.33 -6.27 -6.67
C ALA A 66 22.04 -7.27 -5.55
N LEU A 67 20.75 -7.51 -5.23
CA LEU A 67 20.35 -8.52 -4.26
C LEU A 67 20.55 -9.96 -4.76
N GLU A 68 20.32 -10.22 -6.05
CA GLU A 68 20.63 -11.50 -6.71
C GLU A 68 22.13 -11.77 -6.71
N ALA A 69 22.96 -10.78 -7.04
CA ALA A 69 24.41 -10.89 -6.99
C ALA A 69 24.94 -11.14 -5.57
N GLY A 70 24.25 -10.60 -4.54
CA GLY A 70 24.51 -10.90 -3.14
C GLY A 70 23.93 -12.24 -2.65
N GLY A 71 23.22 -12.98 -3.50
CA GLY A 71 22.61 -14.27 -3.15
C GLY A 71 21.41 -14.17 -2.21
N PHE A 72 20.80 -13.00 -2.04
CA PHE A 72 19.68 -12.77 -1.12
C PHE A 72 18.31 -12.98 -1.77
N VAL A 73 18.22 -12.75 -3.08
CA VAL A 73 16.98 -12.83 -3.85
C VAL A 73 17.19 -13.75 -5.05
N VAL A 74 16.14 -14.43 -5.46
CA VAL A 74 16.01 -15.05 -6.78
C VAL A 74 14.76 -14.53 -7.46
N VAL A 75 14.85 -14.27 -8.77
CA VAL A 75 13.67 -13.92 -9.58
C VAL A 75 13.34 -15.08 -10.52
N GLU A 76 12.10 -15.56 -10.44
CA GLU A 76 11.63 -16.69 -11.24
C GLU A 76 10.26 -16.41 -11.89
N PRO A 77 9.90 -17.13 -12.97
CA PRO A 77 8.54 -17.07 -13.52
C PRO A 77 7.51 -17.56 -12.50
N SER A 78 6.31 -16.96 -12.50
CA SER A 78 5.22 -17.46 -11.68
C SER A 78 4.79 -18.85 -12.16
N PRO A 79 4.52 -19.81 -11.26
CA PRO A 79 3.96 -21.11 -11.61
C PRO A 79 2.59 -21.02 -12.28
N SER A 80 1.81 -19.96 -11.98
CA SER A 80 0.46 -19.75 -12.50
C SER A 80 0.43 -19.00 -13.84
N ASP A 81 1.41 -18.15 -14.11
CA ASP A 81 1.57 -17.43 -15.37
C ASP A 81 3.04 -17.07 -15.61
N GLY A 82 3.68 -17.72 -16.59
CA GLY A 82 5.10 -17.51 -16.91
C GLY A 82 5.45 -16.08 -17.37
N ARG A 83 4.45 -15.23 -17.67
CA ARG A 83 4.65 -13.81 -17.96
C ARG A 83 4.90 -12.98 -16.69
N ILE A 84 4.43 -13.46 -15.54
CA ILE A 84 4.63 -12.82 -14.25
C ILE A 84 5.97 -13.27 -13.69
N ARG A 85 6.73 -12.32 -13.14
CA ARG A 85 8.01 -12.59 -12.47
C ARG A 85 7.84 -12.36 -10.98
N ILE A 86 8.21 -13.36 -10.19
CA ILE A 86 8.15 -13.35 -8.73
C ILE A 86 9.57 -13.24 -8.19
N ALA A 87 9.81 -12.28 -7.30
CA ALA A 87 11.01 -12.22 -6.49
C ALA A 87 10.78 -13.03 -5.20
N ARG A 88 11.71 -13.91 -4.84
CA ARG A 88 11.70 -14.67 -3.60
C ARG A 88 13.00 -14.49 -2.85
N LEU A 89 12.93 -14.49 -1.52
CA LEU A 89 14.12 -14.50 -0.67
C LEU A 89 14.74 -15.89 -0.68
N THR A 90 16.07 -15.95 -0.78
CA THR A 90 16.82 -17.18 -0.49
C THR A 90 16.88 -17.41 1.01
N GLU A 91 17.44 -18.54 1.46
CA GLU A 91 17.73 -18.72 2.89
C GLU A 91 18.64 -17.62 3.44
N ALA A 92 19.60 -17.14 2.65
CA ALA A 92 20.44 -16.01 3.04
C ALA A 92 19.62 -14.71 3.12
N GLY A 93 18.69 -14.49 2.18
CA GLY A 93 17.75 -13.37 2.21
C GLY A 93 16.84 -13.38 3.43
N LEU A 94 16.31 -14.54 3.82
CA LEU A 94 15.48 -14.70 5.02
C LEU A 94 16.27 -14.43 6.31
N ARG A 95 17.52 -14.91 6.40
CA ARG A 95 18.40 -14.60 7.53
C ARG A 95 18.70 -13.11 7.63
N GLU A 96 18.90 -12.45 6.49
CA GLU A 96 19.08 -11.00 6.45
C GLU A 96 17.81 -10.27 6.87
N LEU A 97 16.65 -10.66 6.34
CA LEU A 97 15.37 -10.06 6.69
C LEU A 97 15.16 -10.08 8.21
N ALA A 98 15.38 -11.24 8.85
CA ALA A 98 15.30 -11.36 10.29
C ALA A 98 16.33 -10.49 11.04
N ALA A 99 17.51 -10.26 10.47
CA ALA A 99 18.51 -9.36 11.05
C ALA A 99 18.06 -7.89 10.93
N LEU A 100 17.49 -7.50 9.79
CA LEU A 100 16.92 -6.17 9.57
C LEU A 100 15.76 -5.90 10.53
N ASP A 101 14.86 -6.87 10.74
CA ASP A 101 13.75 -6.74 11.69
C ASP A 101 14.25 -6.45 13.10
N ARG A 102 15.20 -7.25 13.60
CA ARG A 102 15.81 -7.01 14.93
C ARG A 102 16.44 -5.62 15.06
N ARG A 103 17.17 -5.18 14.02
CA ARG A 103 17.81 -3.86 14.03
C ARG A 103 16.78 -2.73 13.97
N SER A 104 15.66 -2.94 13.28
CA SER A 104 14.54 -2.01 13.25
C SER A 104 13.85 -1.92 14.61
N ASP A 105 13.65 -3.05 15.28
CA ASP A 105 13.10 -3.10 16.64
C ASP A 105 14.01 -2.36 17.63
N ASP A 106 15.32 -2.60 17.58
CA ASP A 106 16.30 -1.89 18.41
C ASP A 106 16.28 -0.38 18.16
N ALA A 107 16.18 0.05 16.89
CA ALA A 107 16.08 1.46 16.53
C ALA A 107 14.78 2.09 17.04
N ALA A 108 13.65 1.40 16.91
CA ALA A 108 12.37 1.85 17.44
C ALA A 108 12.41 1.96 18.98
N ALA A 109 12.97 0.95 19.66
CA ALA A 109 13.16 0.96 21.10
C ALA A 109 14.02 2.15 21.56
N ALA A 110 15.11 2.46 20.86
CA ALA A 110 15.99 3.60 21.17
C ALA A 110 15.29 4.97 21.00
N ILE A 111 14.29 5.07 20.13
CA ILE A 111 13.44 6.28 20.02
C ILE A 111 12.54 6.42 21.26
N LEU A 112 12.00 5.32 21.76
CA LEU A 112 11.03 5.29 22.87
C LEU A 112 11.70 5.30 24.26
N GLN A 113 12.93 4.80 24.37
CA GLN A 113 13.67 4.69 25.63
C GLN A 113 13.71 5.99 26.46
N PRO A 114 14.04 7.18 25.91
CA PRO A 114 14.11 8.41 26.70
C PRO A 114 12.74 9.00 27.09
N LEU A 115 11.63 8.43 26.60
CA LEU A 115 10.28 8.92 26.83
C LEU A 115 9.61 8.19 27.99
N ASN A 116 8.86 8.90 28.81
CA ASN A 116 7.95 8.27 29.79
C ASN A 116 6.71 7.69 29.10
N ASP A 117 5.93 6.87 29.82
CA ASP A 117 4.79 6.14 29.24
C ASP A 117 3.75 7.07 28.58
N ARG A 118 3.44 8.21 29.20
CA ARG A 118 2.53 9.19 28.61
C ARG A 118 3.07 9.77 27.30
N GLN A 119 4.37 10.05 27.23
CA GLN A 119 5.02 10.53 26.02
C GLN A 119 5.07 9.45 24.93
N ARG A 120 5.33 8.19 25.29
CA ARG A 120 5.31 7.05 24.37
C ARG A 120 3.94 6.88 23.72
N THR A 121 2.88 6.83 24.52
CA THR A 121 1.51 6.74 24.01
C THR A 121 1.18 7.90 23.07
N ARG A 122 1.50 9.14 23.47
CA ARG A 122 1.25 10.32 22.62
C ARG A 122 2.02 10.26 21.30
N LEU A 123 3.27 9.81 21.31
CA LEU A 123 4.08 9.69 20.10
C LEU A 123 3.50 8.63 19.16
N VAL A 124 3.19 7.43 19.67
CA VAL A 124 2.62 6.34 18.86
C VAL A 124 1.27 6.71 18.27
N THR A 125 0.39 7.35 19.05
CA THR A 125 -0.90 7.84 18.55
C THR A 125 -0.70 8.89 17.44
N ALA A 126 0.21 9.85 17.63
CA ALA A 126 0.49 10.86 16.62
C ALA A 126 1.11 10.26 15.35
N MET A 127 1.98 9.25 15.49
CA MET A 127 2.56 8.53 14.36
C MET A 127 1.47 7.83 13.54
N ALA A 128 0.53 7.13 14.20
CA ALA A 128 -0.58 6.48 13.53
C ALA A 128 -1.51 7.49 12.81
N GLU A 129 -1.71 8.68 13.38
CA GLU A 129 -2.47 9.75 12.73
C GLU A 129 -1.74 10.31 11.51
N VAL A 130 -0.44 10.59 11.64
CA VAL A 130 0.40 11.04 10.54
C VAL A 130 0.42 10.00 9.41
N GLU A 131 0.63 8.73 9.73
CA GLU A 131 0.62 7.63 8.76
C GLU A 131 -0.71 7.56 8.00
N ARG A 132 -1.84 7.58 8.71
CA ARG A 132 -3.18 7.59 8.10
C ARG A 132 -3.37 8.77 7.16
N LEU A 133 -2.96 9.97 7.57
CA LEU A 133 -3.10 11.19 6.76
C LEU A 133 -2.17 11.17 5.54
N LEU A 134 -0.97 10.62 5.65
CA LEU A 134 -0.06 10.44 4.52
C LEU A 134 -0.64 9.45 3.50
N ILE A 135 -1.13 8.29 3.94
CA ILE A 135 -1.79 7.31 3.06
C ILE A 135 -3.04 7.91 2.39
N ALA A 136 -3.87 8.62 3.16
CA ALA A 136 -5.05 9.28 2.60
C ALA A 136 -4.69 10.34 1.54
N SER A 137 -3.54 11.02 1.70
CA SER A 137 -3.08 12.04 0.75
C SER A 137 -2.59 11.47 -0.59
N THR A 138 -2.33 10.15 -0.66
CA THR A 138 -1.90 9.46 -1.88
C THR A 138 -3.05 8.70 -2.57
N VAL A 139 -4.28 8.77 -2.03
CA VAL A 139 -5.45 8.17 -2.67
C VAL A 139 -5.85 9.00 -3.87
N GLU A 140 -5.88 8.37 -5.04
CA GLU A 140 -6.39 8.96 -6.26
C GLU A 140 -7.83 8.50 -6.50
N VAL A 141 -8.75 9.45 -6.67
CA VAL A 141 -10.15 9.15 -7.00
C VAL A 141 -10.39 9.56 -8.44
N ARG A 142 -10.84 8.61 -9.26
CA ARG A 142 -11.11 8.82 -10.68
C ARG A 142 -12.49 8.30 -11.07
N VAL A 143 -13.11 8.97 -12.05
CA VAL A 143 -14.25 8.39 -12.77
C VAL A 143 -13.77 7.14 -13.50
N CYS A 144 -14.54 6.07 -13.42
CA CYS A 144 -14.21 4.78 -13.99
C CYS A 144 -15.43 4.21 -14.71
N ASP A 145 -15.24 3.63 -15.90
CA ASP A 145 -16.30 2.84 -16.54
C ASP A 145 -16.70 1.71 -15.58
N PRO A 146 -18.00 1.56 -15.25
CA PRO A 146 -18.45 0.46 -14.40
C PRO A 146 -17.91 -0.90 -14.84
N ARG A 147 -17.76 -1.14 -16.15
CA ARG A 147 -17.28 -2.41 -16.72
C ARG A 147 -15.77 -2.61 -16.61
N HIS A 148 -15.02 -1.59 -16.20
CA HIS A 148 -13.58 -1.71 -16.00
C HIS A 148 -13.25 -2.74 -14.90
N ARG A 149 -12.14 -3.47 -15.05
CA ARG A 149 -11.75 -4.54 -14.11
C ARG A 149 -11.68 -4.06 -12.66
N ASP A 150 -11.09 -2.88 -12.42
CA ASP A 150 -10.94 -2.29 -11.08
C ASP A 150 -12.31 -1.94 -10.47
N ALA A 151 -13.23 -1.41 -11.28
CA ALA A 151 -14.59 -1.09 -10.87
C ALA A 151 -15.38 -2.36 -10.49
N ARG A 152 -15.28 -3.41 -11.32
CA ARG A 152 -15.90 -4.71 -11.03
C ARG A 152 -15.32 -5.33 -9.76
N PHE A 153 -14.00 -5.27 -9.58
CA PHE A 153 -13.33 -5.73 -8.36
C PHE A 153 -13.90 -5.00 -7.12
N CYS A 154 -13.89 -3.67 -7.10
CA CYS A 154 -14.41 -2.91 -5.95
C CYS A 154 -15.88 -3.22 -5.64
N LEU A 155 -16.74 -3.26 -6.66
CA LEU A 155 -18.17 -3.55 -6.48
C LEU A 155 -18.39 -4.97 -5.94
N GLN A 156 -17.64 -5.94 -6.46
CA GLN A 156 -17.72 -7.32 -5.98
C GLN A 156 -17.24 -7.44 -4.54
N THR A 157 -16.11 -6.81 -4.19
CA THR A 157 -15.58 -6.81 -2.83
C THR A 157 -16.55 -6.16 -1.86
N TYR A 158 -17.14 -5.02 -2.23
CA TYR A 158 -18.22 -4.37 -1.46
C TYR A 158 -19.36 -5.35 -1.16
N TYR A 159 -19.89 -6.05 -2.17
CA TYR A 159 -21.00 -6.98 -1.98
C TYR A 159 -20.62 -8.20 -1.13
N SER A 160 -19.44 -8.77 -1.36
CA SER A 160 -18.92 -9.88 -0.56
C SER A 160 -18.74 -9.50 0.91
N GLU A 161 -18.22 -8.31 1.18
CA GLU A 161 -18.06 -7.79 2.54
C GLU A 161 -19.42 -7.60 3.23
N LEU A 162 -20.41 -7.03 2.54
CA LEU A 162 -21.76 -6.92 3.08
C LEU A 162 -22.38 -8.30 3.35
N ALA A 163 -22.20 -9.26 2.45
CA ALA A 163 -22.76 -10.60 2.63
C ALA A 163 -22.21 -11.31 3.88
N VAL A 164 -20.96 -11.01 4.27
CA VAL A 164 -20.36 -11.52 5.51
C VAL A 164 -20.81 -10.73 6.73
N ARG A 165 -20.93 -9.39 6.62
CA ARG A 165 -21.25 -8.52 7.76
C ARG A 165 -22.71 -8.56 8.19
N PHE A 166 -23.64 -8.79 7.27
CA PHE A 166 -25.05 -8.90 7.60
C PHE A 166 -25.39 -10.33 8.00
N PRO A 167 -25.96 -10.58 9.21
CA PRO A 167 -26.30 -11.93 9.67
C PRO A 167 -27.26 -12.72 8.74
N GLY A 168 -28.08 -12.02 7.96
CA GLY A 168 -28.99 -12.61 6.97
C GLY A 168 -28.41 -12.71 5.55
N GLY A 169 -27.12 -12.41 5.38
CA GLY A 169 -26.48 -12.21 4.09
C GLY A 169 -26.88 -10.90 3.42
N TYR A 170 -26.29 -10.66 2.25
CA TYR A 170 -26.63 -9.53 1.38
C TYR A 170 -26.77 -10.05 -0.04
N ASN A 171 -27.93 -9.85 -0.64
CA ASN A 171 -28.17 -10.18 -2.05
C ASN A 171 -28.22 -8.89 -2.89
N PRO A 172 -27.22 -8.63 -3.76
CA PRO A 172 -27.19 -7.43 -4.60
C PRO A 172 -28.36 -7.34 -5.58
N ASP A 173 -29.01 -8.46 -5.91
CA ASP A 173 -30.13 -8.52 -6.87
C ASP A 173 -31.45 -7.97 -6.30
N VAL A 174 -31.54 -7.76 -4.99
CA VAL A 174 -32.75 -7.21 -4.33
C VAL A 174 -32.95 -5.72 -4.66
N SER A 175 -31.85 -5.00 -4.90
CA SER A 175 -31.89 -3.60 -5.30
C SER A 175 -30.70 -3.33 -6.22
N PRO A 176 -30.73 -3.79 -7.48
CA PRO A 176 -29.61 -3.66 -8.39
C PRO A 176 -29.40 -2.18 -8.74
N VAL A 177 -28.15 -1.82 -9.04
CA VAL A 177 -27.81 -0.56 -9.70
C VAL A 177 -27.18 -0.95 -11.02
N ALA A 178 -27.84 -0.60 -12.12
CA ALA A 178 -27.37 -0.94 -13.44
C ALA A 178 -26.13 -0.11 -13.81
N ASP A 179 -25.24 -0.67 -14.64
CA ASP A 179 -24.06 0.04 -15.13
C ASP A 179 -24.43 1.37 -15.82
N ALA A 180 -25.57 1.41 -16.52
CA ALA A 180 -26.08 2.63 -17.16
C ALA A 180 -26.43 3.73 -16.15
N GLU A 181 -26.91 3.38 -14.95
CA GLU A 181 -27.20 4.36 -13.89
C GLU A 181 -25.92 4.97 -13.30
N MET A 182 -24.78 4.27 -13.40
CA MET A 182 -23.47 4.72 -12.92
C MET A 182 -22.61 5.32 -14.05
N THR A 183 -23.19 5.56 -15.23
CA THR A 183 -22.49 6.08 -16.40
C THR A 183 -23.08 7.45 -16.78
N ALA A 184 -22.23 8.38 -17.19
CA ALA A 184 -22.68 9.70 -17.62
C ALA A 184 -23.66 9.57 -18.81
N PRO A 185 -24.75 10.34 -18.85
CA PRO A 185 -25.10 11.44 -17.94
C PRO A 185 -25.94 11.04 -16.71
N ALA A 186 -26.31 9.76 -16.54
CA ALA A 186 -27.20 9.32 -15.46
C ALA A 186 -26.51 9.23 -14.10
N GLY A 187 -25.19 9.03 -14.09
CA GLY A 187 -24.40 8.97 -12.87
C GLY A 187 -22.92 8.82 -13.15
N LEU A 188 -22.15 8.55 -12.11
CA LEU A 188 -20.72 8.29 -12.17
C LEU A 188 -20.37 7.14 -11.25
N LEU A 189 -19.47 6.26 -11.68
CA LEU A 189 -18.73 5.40 -10.76
C LEU A 189 -17.36 6.00 -10.51
N LEU A 190 -17.03 6.20 -9.24
CA LEU A 190 -15.72 6.62 -8.77
C LEU A 190 -14.98 5.41 -8.23
N VAL A 191 -13.73 5.25 -8.62
CA VAL A 191 -12.79 4.27 -8.04
C VAL A 191 -11.68 5.04 -7.34
N ALA A 192 -11.46 4.69 -6.08
CA ALA A 192 -10.32 5.12 -5.29
C ALA A 192 -9.19 4.10 -5.46
N SER A 193 -8.00 4.57 -5.81
CA SER A 193 -6.80 3.74 -5.91
C SER A 193 -5.68 4.24 -5.01
N LEU A 194 -4.96 3.30 -4.42
CA LEU A 194 -3.74 3.53 -3.65
C LEU A 194 -2.62 2.77 -4.35
N HIS A 195 -1.56 3.46 -4.76
CA HIS A 195 -0.44 2.87 -5.51
C HIS A 195 -0.88 2.10 -6.78
N GLY A 196 -1.95 2.55 -7.44
CA GLY A 196 -2.50 1.89 -8.63
C GLY A 196 -3.41 0.69 -8.36
N GLU A 197 -3.51 0.25 -7.11
CA GLU A 197 -4.43 -0.81 -6.70
C GLU A 197 -5.79 -0.22 -6.28
N PRO A 198 -6.92 -0.83 -6.70
CA PRO A 198 -8.24 -0.38 -6.30
C PRO A 198 -8.51 -0.67 -4.82
N VAL A 199 -8.78 0.39 -4.04
CA VAL A 199 -9.01 0.31 -2.58
C VAL A 199 -10.41 0.74 -2.15
N GLY A 200 -11.21 1.27 -3.07
CA GLY A 200 -12.56 1.74 -2.76
C GLY A 200 -13.33 2.13 -4.00
N CYS A 201 -14.66 2.17 -3.90
CA CYS A 201 -15.49 2.75 -4.94
C CYS A 201 -16.74 3.41 -4.37
N GLY A 202 -17.38 4.27 -5.17
CA GLY A 202 -18.66 4.86 -4.86
C GLY A 202 -19.39 5.24 -6.14
N ALA A 203 -20.67 4.90 -6.22
CA ALA A 203 -21.55 5.32 -7.30
C ALA A 203 -22.30 6.60 -6.90
N LEU A 204 -22.28 7.59 -7.77
CA LEU A 204 -23.09 8.80 -7.65
C LEU A 204 -24.18 8.74 -8.72
N ILE A 205 -25.43 8.62 -8.31
CA ILE A 205 -26.58 8.54 -9.22
C ILE A 205 -27.27 9.90 -9.23
N PHE A 206 -27.43 10.50 -10.40
CA PHE A 206 -28.05 11.81 -10.54
C PHE A 206 -29.57 11.68 -10.66
N TYR A 207 -30.27 12.49 -9.88
CA TYR A 207 -31.71 12.65 -9.88
C TYR A 207 -32.07 14.07 -10.34
N PRO A 208 -33.35 14.34 -10.66
CA PRO A 208 -33.82 15.70 -10.90
C PRO A 208 -33.49 16.64 -9.73
N ASP A 209 -33.56 17.96 -9.99
CA ASP A 209 -33.33 19.03 -9.00
C ASP A 209 -31.91 19.05 -8.39
N ASP A 210 -30.91 18.68 -9.20
CA ASP A 210 -29.47 18.67 -8.82
C ASP A 210 -29.16 17.79 -7.60
N VAL A 211 -29.97 16.75 -7.36
CA VAL A 211 -29.77 15.78 -6.28
C VAL A 211 -28.88 14.62 -6.76
N GLY A 212 -27.84 14.30 -5.99
CA GLY A 212 -26.99 13.12 -6.19
C GLY A 212 -27.15 12.10 -5.06
N LEU A 213 -27.49 10.85 -5.37
CA LEU A 213 -27.48 9.76 -4.39
C LEU A 213 -26.16 9.00 -4.44
N VAL A 214 -25.50 8.90 -3.29
CA VAL A 214 -24.34 8.01 -3.12
C VAL A 214 -24.85 6.59 -2.87
N LYS A 215 -24.44 5.66 -3.72
CA LYS A 215 -24.71 4.22 -3.59
C LYS A 215 -23.39 3.46 -3.68
N ARG A 216 -23.37 2.24 -3.14
CA ARG A 216 -22.23 1.30 -3.27
C ARG A 216 -20.90 1.90 -2.82
N MET A 217 -20.93 2.62 -1.70
CA MET A 217 -19.73 3.16 -1.07
C MET A 217 -19.03 2.04 -0.32
N TRP A 218 -17.88 1.61 -0.85
CA TRP A 218 -16.96 0.68 -0.20
C TRP A 218 -15.96 1.44 0.65
#